data_AF-A0A7Y2MSA4-F1
#
_entry.id   AF-A0A7Y2MSA4-F1
#
_cell.length_a   1.000
_cell.length_b   1.000
_cell.length_c   1.000
_cell.angle_alpha   90.00
_cell.angle_beta   90.00
_cell.angle_gamma   90.00
#
_symmetry.space_group_name_H-M   'P 1'
#
loop_
_entity.id
_entity.type
_entity.pdbx_description
1 polymer ?
#
loop_
_entity_poly.entity_id
_entity_poly.type
_entity_poly.pdbx_seq_one_letter_code
_entity_poly.pdbx_strand_id
1 'polypeptide(L)'
;MKLYPYRYNVVMKTNKRSVSWSIQSYIILVGMISGLLWFSSCEREEPYSGSDIMIDVSMDTLRFDTVFTTIGSATRSIKVYNLEDRPITISGMRLSDEGRFFRMNVDGTSGSEVNDVLIQPNDSIYIFAEVTVDPDLPLSISPFIIEEQLIIDSGEREIIVHLEAWGQNANYLPSKQSGGTINLLSCNLQDIVLDDPKPYVIYGVLAIDSCTLVIPSGTHIYVHGGIARNDGSIYNDGLLLFLKDGKLRAEGNVDNPIIFEGDRLEPSFNDVSGQWAGIRFLAESSDNIIRHTVVKNSIIGVRVDSLASLNISESMIFNTASSGLIGYNATIKATNCLFYNNGGSSIQCIYGGNYDIRYCTIANYNNQAQGLVMTNYRCSDAQCLEDIFVSPLKTRVINSIIDGNGEEEFILDDIYNGEEPNEFDISLTHNIIKSDSNIDIDYLAACDQCIFKQFTDTLFVDLSEASFKLDTNSIAEQKAIPITDVLTDIIGTLRDFNNPDIGCYEFQE
;
A
#
# COMPACT_ATOMS: atom_id res chain seq x y z
N MET A 1 -75.85 -43.88 107.67
CA MET A 1 -76.65 -44.75 106.76
C MET A 1 -75.76 -45.07 105.56
N LYS A 2 -75.61 -46.36 105.26
CA LYS A 2 -74.86 -46.90 104.09
C LYS A 2 -75.26 -46.16 102.81
N LEU A 3 -74.32 -46.00 101.87
CA LEU A 3 -74.51 -46.26 100.43
C LEU A 3 -73.14 -46.29 99.72
N TYR A 4 -73.04 -47.23 98.78
CA TYR A 4 -71.82 -47.77 98.16
C TYR A 4 -71.17 -46.84 97.10
N PRO A 5 -69.88 -47.04 96.78
CA PRO A 5 -69.14 -46.24 95.82
C PRO A 5 -69.26 -46.78 94.39
N TYR A 6 -69.29 -45.89 93.39
CA TYR A 6 -68.99 -46.21 92.00
C TYR A 6 -67.62 -45.65 91.62
N ARG A 7 -66.69 -46.56 91.29
CA ARG A 7 -65.37 -46.28 90.71
C ARG A 7 -65.51 -46.13 89.19
N TYR A 8 -64.90 -45.10 88.61
CA TYR A 8 -64.45 -45.12 87.22
C TYR A 8 -62.93 -44.90 87.20
N ASN A 9 -62.19 -45.96 86.87
CA ASN A 9 -60.76 -45.92 86.57
C ASN A 9 -60.60 -45.63 85.07
N VAL A 10 -60.06 -44.46 84.72
CA VAL A 10 -59.47 -44.26 83.38
C VAL A 10 -57.97 -44.49 83.50
N VAL A 11 -57.53 -45.63 82.99
CA VAL A 11 -56.11 -46.02 82.91
C VAL A 11 -55.49 -45.31 81.70
N MET A 12 -54.74 -44.23 81.91
CA MET A 12 -53.81 -43.74 80.89
C MET A 12 -52.55 -44.62 80.90
N LYS A 13 -52.50 -45.58 79.96
CA LYS A 13 -51.26 -46.28 79.61
C LYS A 13 -50.34 -45.32 78.86
N THR A 14 -49.30 -44.82 79.52
CA THR A 14 -48.17 -44.15 78.88
C THR A 14 -47.33 -45.20 78.15
N ASN A 15 -47.63 -45.42 76.87
CA ASN A 15 -46.84 -46.30 76.01
C ASN A 15 -45.61 -45.52 75.51
N LYS A 16 -44.52 -45.50 76.31
CA LYS A 16 -43.20 -45.08 75.81
C LYS A 16 -42.72 -46.13 74.79
N ARG A 17 -43.11 -45.99 73.52
CA ARG A 17 -42.42 -46.65 72.42
C ARG A 17 -41.15 -45.86 72.13
N SER A 18 -40.02 -46.31 72.66
CA SER A 18 -38.71 -45.90 72.15
C SER A 18 -38.62 -46.40 70.70
N VAL A 19 -38.72 -45.47 69.74
CA VAL A 19 -38.39 -45.77 68.35
C VAL A 19 -36.87 -45.90 68.30
N SER A 20 -36.36 -47.12 68.49
CA SER A 20 -34.97 -47.42 68.20
C SER A 20 -34.84 -47.48 66.69
N TRP A 21 -34.37 -46.39 66.09
CA TRP A 21 -33.95 -46.41 64.69
C TRP A 21 -32.83 -47.45 64.58
N SER A 22 -33.02 -48.46 63.74
CA SER A 22 -31.96 -49.43 63.47
C SER A 22 -30.80 -48.70 62.80
N ILE A 23 -29.56 -49.15 63.04
CA ILE A 23 -28.35 -48.54 62.43
C ILE A 23 -28.49 -48.45 60.90
N GLN A 24 -29.20 -49.41 60.28
CA GLN A 24 -29.52 -49.40 58.85
C GLN A 24 -30.37 -48.19 58.43
N SER A 25 -31.34 -47.77 59.24
CA SER A 25 -32.20 -46.62 58.95
C SER A 25 -31.44 -45.29 59.00
N TYR A 26 -30.40 -45.19 59.85
CA TYR A 26 -29.51 -44.03 59.92
C TYR A 26 -28.56 -43.97 58.72
N ILE A 27 -28.03 -45.13 58.29
CA ILE A 27 -27.15 -45.23 57.11
C ILE A 27 -27.91 -44.85 55.84
N ILE A 28 -29.16 -45.26 55.69
CA ILE A 28 -29.98 -44.91 54.52
C ILE A 28 -30.27 -43.40 54.51
N LEU A 29 -30.61 -42.80 55.66
CA LEU A 29 -30.90 -41.36 55.75
C LEU A 29 -29.64 -40.51 55.47
N VAL A 30 -28.48 -40.90 56.03
CA VAL A 30 -27.19 -40.23 55.77
C VAL A 30 -26.76 -40.42 54.31
N GLY A 31 -27.00 -41.61 53.73
CA GLY A 31 -26.75 -41.86 52.31
C GLY A 31 -27.63 -41.02 51.38
N MET A 32 -28.89 -40.79 51.75
CA MET A 32 -29.83 -39.98 50.98
C MET A 32 -29.51 -38.47 51.08
N ILE A 33 -29.16 -37.99 52.27
CA ILE A 33 -28.71 -36.59 52.50
C ILE A 33 -27.35 -36.34 51.84
N SER A 34 -26.42 -37.29 51.95
CA SER A 34 -25.16 -37.29 51.20
C SER A 34 -25.44 -37.18 49.71
N GLY A 35 -26.27 -38.08 49.15
CA GLY A 35 -26.66 -38.06 47.73
C GLY A 35 -27.25 -36.72 47.27
N LEU A 36 -28.07 -36.06 48.09
CA LEU A 36 -28.64 -34.74 47.81
C LEU A 36 -27.59 -33.61 47.80
N LEU A 37 -26.50 -33.74 48.57
CA LEU A 37 -25.39 -32.78 48.58
C LEU A 37 -24.45 -32.92 47.36
N TRP A 38 -24.50 -34.03 46.63
CA TRP A 38 -23.73 -34.20 45.37
C TRP A 38 -24.43 -33.56 44.16
N PHE A 39 -25.72 -33.22 44.25
CA PHE A 39 -26.48 -32.61 43.15
C PHE A 39 -26.55 -31.07 43.22
N SER A 40 -25.95 -30.43 44.24
CA SER A 40 -26.01 -28.98 44.42
C SER A 40 -24.81 -28.19 43.88
N SER A 41 -23.89 -28.83 43.16
CA SER A 41 -22.69 -28.16 42.61
C SER A 41 -22.86 -27.84 41.12
N CYS A 42 -23.84 -27.02 40.79
CA CYS A 42 -23.93 -26.35 39.49
C CYS A 42 -24.14 -24.86 39.76
N GLU A 43 -23.09 -24.23 40.30
CA GLU A 43 -22.99 -22.78 40.33
C GLU A 43 -22.78 -22.33 38.89
N ARG A 44 -23.73 -21.55 38.35
CA ARG A 44 -23.52 -20.92 37.05
C ARG A 44 -22.46 -19.86 37.25
N GLU A 45 -21.26 -20.13 36.76
CA GLU A 45 -20.21 -19.11 36.67
C GLU A 45 -20.74 -17.96 35.81
N GLU A 46 -20.75 -16.75 36.38
CA GLU A 46 -21.11 -15.56 35.61
C GLU A 46 -20.05 -15.31 34.54
N PRO A 47 -20.44 -15.00 33.28
CA PRO A 47 -19.49 -14.72 32.22
C PRO A 47 -18.59 -13.55 32.58
N TYR A 48 -17.29 -13.73 32.42
CA TYR A 48 -16.33 -12.67 32.57
C TYR A 48 -16.48 -11.67 31.42
N SER A 49 -16.76 -10.42 31.77
CA SER A 49 -16.91 -9.29 30.84
C SER A 49 -15.91 -8.18 31.17
N GLY A 50 -14.75 -8.55 31.71
CA GLY A 50 -13.67 -7.59 32.02
C GLY A 50 -12.88 -7.19 30.78
N SER A 51 -11.92 -6.27 30.95
CA SER A 51 -11.20 -5.69 29.84
C SER A 51 -9.98 -6.49 29.36
N ASP A 52 -9.49 -7.43 30.16
CA ASP A 52 -8.26 -8.21 29.94
C ASP A 52 -8.51 -9.63 29.40
N ILE A 53 -9.61 -9.85 28.67
CA ILE A 53 -9.97 -11.15 28.11
C ILE A 53 -8.87 -11.65 27.15
N MET A 54 -8.35 -12.86 27.39
CA MET A 54 -7.42 -13.52 26.47
C MET A 54 -8.18 -14.40 25.48
N ILE A 55 -8.17 -13.98 24.21
CA ILE A 55 -8.67 -14.76 23.08
C ILE A 55 -7.59 -14.99 22.02
N ASP A 56 -7.81 -16.01 21.20
CA ASP A 56 -7.00 -16.29 20.01
C ASP A 56 -7.88 -16.55 18.79
N VAL A 57 -7.33 -16.39 17.59
CA VAL A 57 -8.04 -16.62 16.32
C VAL A 57 -7.31 -17.68 15.50
N SER A 58 -8.06 -18.50 14.76
CA SER A 58 -7.45 -19.59 13.97
C SER A 58 -6.55 -19.11 12.81
N MET A 59 -6.70 -17.84 12.41
CA MET A 59 -5.95 -17.20 11.33
C MET A 59 -6.11 -15.68 11.43
N ASP A 60 -5.16 -14.94 10.87
CA ASP A 60 -5.15 -13.49 10.75
C ASP A 60 -5.80 -12.99 9.44
N THR A 61 -5.82 -13.82 8.40
CA THR A 61 -6.43 -13.52 7.09
C THR A 61 -7.28 -14.70 6.59
N LEU A 62 -8.54 -14.42 6.24
CA LEU A 62 -9.46 -15.37 5.61
C LEU A 62 -9.64 -15.04 4.12
N ARG A 63 -9.02 -15.87 3.26
CA ARG A 63 -9.07 -15.73 1.80
C ARG A 63 -10.15 -16.60 1.16
N PHE A 64 -10.84 -16.05 0.16
CA PHE A 64 -11.84 -16.73 -0.65
C PHE A 64 -11.26 -17.08 -2.02
N ASP A 65 -10.77 -18.32 -2.19
CA ASP A 65 -10.06 -18.79 -3.40
C ASP A 65 -10.91 -18.86 -4.70
N THR A 66 -12.14 -18.34 -4.70
CA THR A 66 -13.07 -18.47 -5.84
C THR A 66 -12.96 -17.24 -6.71
N VAL A 67 -12.66 -17.42 -8.01
CA VAL A 67 -12.88 -16.36 -8.99
C VAL A 67 -14.26 -16.52 -9.58
N PHE A 68 -15.08 -15.51 -9.33
CA PHE A 68 -16.40 -15.40 -9.88
C PHE A 68 -16.26 -14.98 -11.34
N THR A 69 -16.67 -15.86 -12.26
CA THR A 69 -16.80 -15.53 -13.70
C THR A 69 -18.22 -15.15 -14.08
N THR A 70 -19.13 -15.28 -13.10
CA THR A 70 -20.52 -14.84 -13.07
C THR A 70 -20.85 -14.52 -11.61
N ILE A 71 -21.99 -13.87 -11.34
CA ILE A 71 -22.47 -13.66 -9.97
C ILE A 71 -22.39 -14.97 -9.15
N GLY A 72 -21.75 -14.90 -7.99
CA GLY A 72 -21.69 -16.04 -7.08
C GLY A 72 -21.35 -15.63 -5.64
N SER A 73 -21.50 -16.60 -4.74
CA SER A 73 -21.08 -16.45 -3.35
C SER A 73 -20.21 -17.61 -2.90
N ALA A 74 -19.37 -17.33 -1.91
CA ALA A 74 -18.55 -18.32 -1.24
C ALA A 74 -18.60 -18.07 0.27
N THR A 75 -18.57 -19.14 1.06
CA THR A 75 -18.57 -19.07 2.52
C THR A 75 -17.33 -19.76 3.07
N ARG A 76 -16.66 -19.10 4.00
CA ARG A 76 -15.53 -19.64 4.77
C ARG A 76 -15.73 -19.33 6.25
N SER A 77 -14.92 -19.94 7.11
CA SER A 77 -15.07 -19.80 8.56
C SER A 77 -13.75 -19.58 9.27
N ILE A 78 -13.78 -18.76 10.31
CA ILE A 78 -12.71 -18.56 11.29
C ILE A 78 -13.21 -19.07 12.64
N LYS A 79 -12.29 -19.53 13.50
CA LYS A 79 -12.59 -19.81 14.90
C LYS A 79 -12.01 -18.73 15.80
N VAL A 80 -12.78 -18.38 16.83
CA VAL A 80 -12.33 -17.58 17.96
C VAL A 80 -12.28 -18.49 19.18
N TYR A 81 -11.13 -18.54 19.85
CA TYR A 81 -10.88 -19.38 21.00
C TYR A 81 -10.91 -18.55 22.27
N ASN A 82 -11.63 -19.03 23.28
CA ASN A 82 -11.49 -18.57 24.66
C ASN A 82 -10.31 -19.29 25.30
N LEU A 83 -9.25 -18.55 25.67
CA LEU A 83 -8.08 -19.12 26.36
C LEU A 83 -8.24 -19.16 27.88
N GLU A 84 -9.33 -18.60 28.41
CA GLU A 84 -9.63 -18.57 29.84
C GLU A 84 -10.28 -19.88 30.31
N ASP A 85 -10.13 -20.17 31.59
CA ASP A 85 -10.76 -21.30 32.29
C ASP A 85 -12.18 -21.00 32.80
N ARG A 86 -12.72 -19.85 32.44
CA ARG A 86 -14.06 -19.34 32.77
C ARG A 86 -14.80 -18.86 31.52
N PRO A 87 -16.15 -18.80 31.51
CA PRO A 87 -16.89 -18.28 30.38
C PRO A 87 -16.56 -16.80 30.17
N ILE A 88 -16.47 -16.36 28.92
CA ILE A 88 -16.20 -14.95 28.56
C ILE A 88 -17.32 -14.40 27.68
N THR A 89 -17.53 -13.09 27.73
CA THR A 89 -18.40 -12.37 26.79
C THR A 89 -17.55 -11.44 25.94
N ILE A 90 -17.56 -11.64 24.62
CA ILE A 90 -16.97 -10.70 23.66
C ILE A 90 -17.93 -9.53 23.48
N SER A 91 -17.42 -8.31 23.64
CA SER A 91 -18.20 -7.07 23.59
C SER A 91 -18.88 -6.90 22.23
N GLY A 92 -18.11 -7.08 21.16
CA GLY A 92 -18.62 -6.92 19.80
C GLY A 92 -17.75 -7.59 18.76
N MET A 93 -18.38 -8.06 17.69
CA MET A 93 -17.75 -8.51 16.46
C MET A 93 -18.42 -7.77 15.31
N ARG A 94 -17.64 -7.07 14.48
CA ARG A 94 -18.19 -6.25 13.39
C ARG A 94 -17.34 -6.26 12.14
N LEU A 95 -17.99 -6.09 11.01
CA LEU A 95 -17.34 -5.81 9.73
C LEU A 95 -17.09 -4.31 9.57
N SER A 96 -16.00 -3.94 8.90
CA SER A 96 -15.59 -2.53 8.76
C SER A 96 -16.42 -1.72 7.74
N ASP A 97 -17.02 -2.36 6.73
CA ASP A 97 -17.72 -1.73 5.60
C ASP A 97 -19.19 -2.19 5.50
N GLU A 98 -19.89 -2.22 6.64
CA GLU A 98 -21.33 -2.51 6.84
C GLU A 98 -21.94 -3.62 5.94
N GLY A 99 -21.12 -4.58 5.50
CA GLY A 99 -21.53 -5.69 4.66
C GLY A 99 -21.78 -5.36 3.19
N ARG A 100 -20.97 -4.47 2.59
CA ARG A 100 -21.02 -4.17 1.14
C ARG A 100 -20.81 -5.42 0.29
N PHE A 101 -19.81 -6.25 0.61
CA PHE A 101 -19.52 -7.51 -0.09
C PHE A 101 -19.59 -8.72 0.83
N PHE A 102 -19.15 -8.56 2.08
CA PHE A 102 -19.12 -9.62 3.05
C PHE A 102 -20.34 -9.61 3.96
N ARG A 103 -20.76 -10.78 4.39
CA ARG A 103 -21.79 -10.99 5.40
C ARG A 103 -21.22 -11.91 6.45
N MET A 104 -21.53 -11.63 7.71
CA MET A 104 -21.04 -12.41 8.83
C MET A 104 -22.20 -13.14 9.54
N ASN A 105 -21.91 -14.35 9.99
CA ASN A 105 -22.72 -15.10 10.94
C ASN A 105 -21.83 -15.60 12.08
N VAL A 106 -22.11 -15.16 13.31
CA VAL A 106 -21.39 -15.53 14.53
C VAL A 106 -22.23 -16.55 15.29
N ASP A 107 -21.78 -17.81 15.29
CA ASP A 107 -22.41 -18.94 15.98
C ASP A 107 -23.94 -19.04 15.81
N GLY A 108 -24.43 -18.78 14.59
CA GLY A 108 -25.85 -18.81 14.23
C GLY A 108 -26.52 -17.43 14.16
N THR A 109 -25.91 -16.38 14.72
CA THR A 109 -26.44 -15.01 14.69
C THR A 109 -25.87 -14.25 13.48
N SER A 110 -26.72 -13.86 12.54
CA SER A 110 -26.30 -13.12 11.33
C SER A 110 -26.39 -11.61 11.56
N GLY A 111 -25.38 -10.87 11.11
CA GLY A 111 -25.34 -9.42 11.19
C GLY A 111 -23.98 -8.87 10.74
N SER A 112 -23.94 -7.62 10.29
CA SER A 112 -22.67 -6.90 10.09
C SER A 112 -22.01 -6.53 11.43
N GLU A 113 -22.78 -6.54 12.51
CA GLU A 113 -22.34 -6.37 13.90
C GLU A 113 -23.12 -7.34 14.79
N VAL A 114 -22.42 -8.04 15.68
CA VAL A 114 -22.98 -8.94 16.68
C VAL A 114 -22.30 -8.67 18.02
N ASN A 115 -23.12 -8.40 19.05
CA ASN A 115 -22.65 -8.00 20.37
C ASN A 115 -22.98 -9.08 21.41
N ASP A 116 -22.29 -9.00 22.56
CA ASP A 116 -22.51 -9.85 23.74
C ASP A 116 -22.41 -11.35 23.44
N VAL A 117 -21.34 -11.76 22.76
CA VAL A 117 -21.15 -13.16 22.33
C VAL A 117 -20.48 -13.99 23.43
N LEU A 118 -21.22 -14.97 23.97
CA LEU A 118 -20.74 -15.86 25.02
C LEU A 118 -19.88 -17.00 24.46
N ILE A 119 -18.67 -17.18 24.99
CA ILE A 119 -17.80 -18.32 24.69
C ILE A 119 -17.50 -19.09 25.97
N GLN A 120 -17.69 -20.42 25.95
CA GLN A 120 -17.46 -21.28 27.11
C GLN A 120 -15.95 -21.44 27.43
N PRO A 121 -15.59 -21.84 28.66
CA PRO A 121 -14.20 -22.07 29.06
C PRO A 121 -13.45 -23.00 28.13
N ASN A 122 -12.24 -22.63 27.71
CA ASN A 122 -11.40 -23.44 26.80
C ASN A 122 -12.13 -23.94 25.53
N ASP A 123 -13.15 -23.21 25.08
CA ASP A 123 -13.97 -23.56 23.93
C ASP A 123 -13.77 -22.54 22.79
N SER A 124 -14.41 -22.80 21.65
CA SER A 124 -14.35 -21.93 20.48
C SER A 124 -15.71 -21.77 19.84
N ILE A 125 -15.91 -20.63 19.19
CA ILE A 125 -17.06 -20.38 18.32
C ILE A 125 -16.63 -20.24 16.86
N TYR A 126 -17.58 -20.44 15.95
CA TYR A 126 -17.36 -20.18 14.53
C TYR A 126 -17.90 -18.80 14.12
N ILE A 127 -17.11 -18.12 13.31
CA ILE A 127 -17.56 -16.97 12.52
C ILE A 127 -17.56 -17.42 11.06
N PHE A 128 -18.73 -17.48 10.45
CA PHE A 128 -18.88 -17.72 9.02
C PHE A 128 -18.91 -16.38 8.30
N ALA A 129 -17.98 -16.18 7.38
CA ALA A 129 -17.99 -15.05 6.46
C ALA A 129 -18.43 -15.54 5.08
N GLU A 130 -19.44 -14.90 4.51
CA GLU A 130 -19.91 -15.11 3.13
C GLU A 130 -19.56 -13.88 2.31
N VAL A 131 -18.98 -14.05 1.13
CA VAL A 131 -18.79 -12.98 0.15
C VAL A 131 -19.71 -13.19 -1.04
N THR A 132 -20.29 -12.11 -1.58
CA THR A 132 -20.98 -12.14 -2.87
C THR A 132 -20.31 -11.18 -3.85
N VAL A 133 -19.97 -11.69 -5.02
CA VAL A 133 -19.26 -10.94 -6.04
C VAL A 133 -20.03 -11.03 -7.34
N ASP A 134 -20.20 -9.87 -7.97
CA ASP A 134 -20.65 -9.76 -9.36
C ASP A 134 -19.47 -9.22 -10.20
N PRO A 135 -18.79 -10.07 -11.00
CA PRO A 135 -17.67 -9.67 -11.83
C PRO A 135 -18.11 -8.85 -13.05
N ASP A 136 -19.41 -8.79 -13.38
CA ASP A 136 -19.89 -8.04 -14.54
C ASP A 136 -20.12 -6.54 -14.23
N LEU A 137 -19.98 -6.15 -12.96
CA LEU A 137 -20.09 -4.75 -12.53
C LEU A 137 -18.82 -3.94 -12.88
N PRO A 138 -18.93 -2.61 -13.06
CA PRO A 138 -17.77 -1.74 -13.24
C PRO A 138 -16.74 -1.87 -12.11
N LEU A 139 -15.45 -1.62 -12.41
CA LEU A 139 -14.35 -1.76 -11.44
C LEU A 139 -14.53 -0.93 -10.16
N SER A 140 -15.20 0.22 -10.25
CA SER A 140 -15.52 1.06 -9.08
C SER A 140 -16.54 0.41 -8.12
N ILE A 141 -17.26 -0.61 -8.59
CA ILE A 141 -18.29 -1.36 -7.85
C ILE A 141 -17.83 -2.77 -7.54
N SER A 142 -17.07 -3.42 -8.42
CA SER A 142 -16.50 -4.76 -8.24
C SER A 142 -15.00 -4.70 -8.59
N PRO A 143 -14.13 -4.38 -7.61
CA PRO A 143 -12.68 -4.23 -7.84
C PRO A 143 -11.99 -5.58 -8.09
N PHE A 144 -10.71 -5.59 -8.46
CA PHE A 144 -9.98 -6.84 -8.68
C PHE A 144 -9.81 -7.66 -7.40
N ILE A 145 -9.54 -6.98 -6.29
CA ILE A 145 -9.37 -7.55 -4.96
C ILE A 145 -10.32 -6.80 -4.03
N ILE A 146 -11.15 -7.55 -3.31
CA ILE A 146 -12.16 -7.07 -2.38
C ILE A 146 -11.65 -7.40 -0.98
N GLU A 147 -11.43 -6.36 -0.18
CA GLU A 147 -10.91 -6.50 1.18
C GLU A 147 -11.89 -5.89 2.20
N GLU A 148 -11.99 -6.52 3.37
CA GLU A 148 -12.73 -5.99 4.50
C GLU A 148 -12.06 -6.44 5.82
N GLN A 149 -12.31 -5.73 6.92
CA GLN A 149 -11.82 -6.12 8.23
C GLN A 149 -12.95 -6.65 9.10
N LEU A 150 -12.75 -7.82 9.69
CA LEU A 150 -13.51 -8.32 10.81
C LEU A 150 -12.81 -7.88 12.10
N ILE A 151 -13.48 -7.05 12.88
CA ILE A 151 -12.97 -6.47 14.12
C ILE A 151 -13.66 -7.18 15.28
N ILE A 152 -12.86 -7.79 16.16
CA ILE A 152 -13.29 -8.52 17.36
C ILE A 152 -12.83 -7.72 18.57
N ASP A 153 -13.77 -7.15 19.31
CA ASP A 153 -13.53 -6.35 20.51
C ASP A 153 -13.64 -7.22 21.77
N SER A 154 -12.49 -7.48 22.41
CA SER A 154 -12.39 -8.21 23.67
C SER A 154 -12.15 -7.28 24.88
N GLY A 155 -12.50 -6.00 24.79
CA GLY A 155 -12.33 -5.00 25.85
C GLY A 155 -11.13 -4.07 25.61
N GLU A 156 -9.97 -4.35 26.21
CA GLU A 156 -8.75 -3.55 26.01
C GLU A 156 -8.02 -3.83 24.69
N ARG A 157 -8.45 -4.85 23.94
CA ARG A 157 -7.81 -5.26 22.68
C ARG A 157 -8.86 -5.43 21.59
N GLU A 158 -8.55 -4.89 20.41
CA GLU A 158 -9.19 -5.26 19.17
C GLU A 158 -8.30 -6.27 18.43
N ILE A 159 -8.87 -7.42 18.08
CA ILE A 159 -8.25 -8.35 17.13
C ILE A 159 -8.87 -8.09 15.77
N ILE A 160 -8.01 -7.86 14.78
CA ILE A 160 -8.42 -7.64 13.40
C ILE A 160 -8.10 -8.90 12.61
N VAL A 161 -9.12 -9.45 11.94
CA VAL A 161 -8.98 -10.51 10.94
C VAL A 161 -9.31 -9.93 9.58
N HIS A 162 -8.40 -10.07 8.62
CA HIS A 162 -8.57 -9.56 7.26
C HIS A 162 -9.40 -10.54 6.43
N LEU A 163 -10.37 -10.03 5.67
CA LEU A 163 -11.19 -10.79 4.74
C LEU A 163 -10.80 -10.39 3.31
N GLU A 164 -10.59 -11.37 2.43
CA GLU A 164 -10.05 -11.12 1.09
C GLU A 164 -10.75 -11.99 0.02
N ALA A 165 -11.31 -11.38 -1.03
CA ALA A 165 -12.01 -12.09 -2.10
C ALA A 165 -11.75 -11.49 -3.49
N TRP A 166 -11.80 -12.32 -4.55
CA TRP A 166 -11.42 -11.89 -5.90
C TRP A 166 -12.64 -11.44 -6.68
N GLY A 167 -12.64 -10.19 -7.13
CA GLY A 167 -13.77 -9.61 -7.82
C GLY A 167 -13.79 -9.96 -9.31
N GLN A 168 -12.81 -9.45 -10.04
CA GLN A 168 -12.79 -9.46 -11.51
C GLN A 168 -11.92 -10.56 -12.11
N ASN A 169 -12.23 -10.92 -13.36
CA ASN A 169 -11.36 -11.82 -14.11
C ASN A 169 -10.17 -11.05 -14.70
N ALA A 170 -8.99 -11.27 -14.14
CA ALA A 170 -7.75 -10.64 -14.56
C ALA A 170 -6.57 -11.63 -14.58
N ASN A 171 -5.45 -11.20 -15.16
CA ASN A 171 -4.17 -11.91 -15.10
C ASN A 171 -3.44 -11.50 -13.82
N TYR A 172 -3.59 -12.29 -12.76
CA TYR A 172 -2.91 -12.05 -11.49
C TYR A 172 -1.49 -12.58 -11.55
N LEU A 173 -0.51 -11.69 -11.39
CA LEU A 173 0.91 -12.01 -11.41
C LEU A 173 1.53 -11.78 -10.03
N PRO A 174 2.35 -12.72 -9.54
CA PRO A 174 2.59 -14.06 -10.11
C PRO A 174 1.44 -15.03 -9.84
N SER A 175 0.66 -14.80 -8.78
CA SER A 175 -0.54 -15.57 -8.48
C SER A 175 -1.48 -14.80 -7.55
N LYS A 176 -2.69 -15.32 -7.35
CA LYS A 176 -3.68 -14.79 -6.41
C LYS A 176 -3.30 -15.01 -4.94
N GLN A 177 -2.36 -15.90 -4.67
CA GLN A 177 -1.92 -16.24 -3.31
C GLN A 177 -0.67 -15.46 -2.90
N SER A 178 -0.17 -14.59 -3.78
CA SER A 178 1.13 -13.93 -3.65
C SER A 178 1.12 -12.68 -2.76
N GLY A 179 -0.05 -12.19 -2.34
CA GLY A 179 -0.15 -11.08 -1.39
C GLY A 179 0.62 -11.33 -0.10
N GLY A 180 1.39 -10.33 0.32
CA GLY A 180 2.25 -10.41 1.50
C GLY A 180 3.50 -11.28 1.32
N THR A 181 3.84 -11.66 0.07
CA THR A 181 4.99 -12.52 -0.23
C THR A 181 5.87 -11.96 -1.34
N ILE A 182 7.14 -12.39 -1.36
CA ILE A 182 8.11 -12.08 -2.42
C ILE A 182 8.19 -13.28 -3.36
N ASN A 183 7.95 -13.04 -4.64
CA ASN A 183 7.85 -14.09 -5.65
C ASN A 183 8.83 -13.82 -6.79
N LEU A 184 9.59 -14.85 -7.15
CA LEU A 184 10.53 -14.77 -8.26
C LEU A 184 9.85 -15.14 -9.58
N LEU A 185 9.90 -14.23 -10.55
CA LEU A 185 9.60 -14.47 -11.94
C LEU A 185 10.91 -14.59 -12.72
N SER A 186 11.16 -15.78 -13.27
CA SER A 186 12.31 -16.04 -14.12
C SER A 186 11.90 -16.79 -15.37
N CYS A 187 12.55 -16.49 -16.50
CA CYS A 187 12.21 -17.08 -17.78
C CYS A 187 13.45 -17.52 -18.58
N ASN A 188 14.53 -17.91 -17.88
CA ASN A 188 15.76 -18.42 -18.51
C ASN A 188 16.33 -17.49 -19.59
N LEU A 189 16.40 -16.19 -19.26
CA LEU A 189 16.90 -15.11 -20.13
C LEU A 189 16.06 -14.92 -21.41
N GLN A 190 14.77 -15.29 -21.37
CA GLN A 190 13.81 -15.03 -22.44
C GLN A 190 12.97 -13.79 -22.12
N ASP A 191 11.90 -13.60 -22.91
CA ASP A 191 10.92 -12.54 -22.71
C ASP A 191 9.61 -13.15 -22.18
N ILE A 192 8.97 -12.46 -21.23
CA ILE A 192 7.58 -12.65 -20.87
C ILE A 192 6.82 -11.43 -21.38
N VAL A 193 5.87 -11.64 -22.28
CA VAL A 193 5.07 -10.59 -22.88
C VAL A 193 3.71 -10.54 -22.20
N LEU A 194 3.28 -9.34 -21.78
CA LEU A 194 1.97 -9.09 -21.18
C LEU A 194 0.93 -8.65 -22.24
N ASP A 195 0.59 -9.52 -23.18
CA ASP A 195 -0.25 -9.26 -24.36
C ASP A 195 -1.69 -9.80 -24.29
N ASP A 196 -2.11 -10.35 -23.16
CA ASP A 196 -3.48 -10.82 -22.96
C ASP A 196 -4.43 -9.61 -22.82
N PRO A 197 -5.61 -9.62 -23.47
CA PRO A 197 -6.57 -8.52 -23.42
C PRO A 197 -7.20 -8.29 -22.04
N LYS A 198 -7.13 -9.26 -21.13
CA LYS A 198 -7.56 -9.07 -19.74
C LYS A 198 -6.56 -8.17 -19.00
N PRO A 199 -7.02 -7.33 -18.06
CA PRO A 199 -6.14 -6.55 -17.20
C PRO A 199 -5.11 -7.41 -16.47
N TYR A 200 -3.97 -6.83 -16.16
CA TYR A 200 -2.96 -7.46 -15.31
C TYR A 200 -3.02 -6.86 -13.91
N VAL A 201 -2.96 -7.72 -12.89
CA VAL A 201 -2.94 -7.32 -11.47
C VAL A 201 -1.68 -7.91 -10.84
N ILE A 202 -0.75 -7.05 -10.45
CA ILE A 202 0.41 -7.46 -9.65
C ILE A 202 -0.02 -7.54 -8.20
N TYR A 203 0.17 -8.70 -7.57
CA TYR A 203 -0.17 -8.92 -6.17
C TYR A 203 1.00 -9.55 -5.44
N GLY A 204 1.47 -8.91 -4.37
CA GLY A 204 2.74 -9.25 -3.76
C GLY A 204 3.91 -8.40 -4.29
N VAL A 205 5.12 -8.79 -3.90
CA VAL A 205 6.36 -8.32 -4.51
C VAL A 205 6.72 -9.27 -5.65
N LEU A 206 6.76 -8.74 -6.87
CA LEU A 206 7.19 -9.46 -8.06
C LEU A 206 8.67 -9.15 -8.30
N ALA A 207 9.55 -10.08 -7.91
CA ALA A 207 10.96 -10.01 -8.23
C ALA A 207 11.22 -10.63 -9.60
N ILE A 208 11.74 -9.86 -10.55
CA ILE A 208 12.03 -10.31 -11.92
C ILE A 208 13.54 -10.50 -12.04
N ASP A 209 13.95 -11.69 -12.47
CA ASP A 209 15.36 -12.00 -12.71
C ASP A 209 15.55 -13.00 -13.84
N SER A 210 16.70 -12.90 -14.51
CA SER A 210 16.99 -13.70 -15.71
C SER A 210 15.79 -13.69 -16.68
N CYS A 211 15.21 -12.52 -16.91
CA CYS A 211 13.98 -12.36 -17.69
C CYS A 211 13.78 -10.91 -18.14
N THR A 212 13.27 -10.72 -19.36
CA THR A 212 12.73 -9.44 -19.82
C THR A 212 11.22 -9.45 -19.66
N LEU A 213 10.67 -8.56 -18.83
CA LEU A 213 9.24 -8.30 -18.80
C LEU A 213 8.90 -7.27 -19.87
N VAL A 214 8.18 -7.70 -20.91
CA VAL A 214 7.74 -6.87 -22.03
C VAL A 214 6.28 -6.50 -21.85
N ILE A 215 6.01 -5.20 -21.79
CA ILE A 215 4.68 -4.64 -21.61
C ILE A 215 4.32 -3.89 -22.89
N PRO A 216 3.40 -4.44 -23.71
CA PRO A 216 2.94 -3.80 -24.93
C PRO A 216 2.18 -2.49 -24.69
N SER A 217 2.08 -1.70 -25.76
CA SER A 217 1.30 -0.46 -25.75
C SER A 217 -0.18 -0.69 -25.45
N GLY A 218 -0.78 0.23 -24.69
CA GLY A 218 -2.17 0.17 -24.25
C GLY A 218 -2.43 -0.80 -23.07
N THR A 219 -1.40 -1.48 -22.56
CA THR A 219 -1.57 -2.37 -21.42
C THR A 219 -1.77 -1.58 -20.13
N HIS A 220 -2.78 -1.97 -19.37
CA HIS A 220 -3.06 -1.45 -18.04
C HIS A 220 -2.61 -2.46 -16.98
N ILE A 221 -1.66 -2.04 -16.14
CA ILE A 221 -1.14 -2.79 -15.00
C ILE A 221 -1.71 -2.19 -13.72
N TYR A 222 -2.53 -2.97 -13.02
CA TYR A 222 -2.97 -2.67 -11.66
C TYR A 222 -2.01 -3.29 -10.67
N VAL A 223 -1.72 -2.61 -9.57
CA VAL A 223 -0.84 -3.11 -8.52
C VAL A 223 -1.56 -3.02 -7.19
N HIS A 224 -1.73 -4.16 -6.55
CA HIS A 224 -2.28 -4.25 -5.21
C HIS A 224 -1.17 -4.05 -4.19
N GLY A 225 -1.24 -2.96 -3.44
CA GLY A 225 -0.29 -2.64 -2.38
C GLY A 225 -0.84 -2.94 -0.99
N GLY A 226 -0.23 -2.31 0.01
CA GLY A 226 -0.55 -2.55 1.41
C GLY A 226 0.71 -2.78 2.25
N ILE A 227 0.52 -3.20 3.49
CA ILE A 227 1.62 -3.52 4.40
C ILE A 227 1.66 -5.02 4.62
N ALA A 228 2.72 -5.66 4.14
CA ALA A 228 2.98 -7.07 4.37
C ALA A 228 3.72 -7.26 5.70
N ARG A 229 3.32 -8.29 6.45
CA ARG A 229 4.00 -8.73 7.68
C ARG A 229 4.36 -10.21 7.52
N ASN A 230 5.65 -10.53 7.55
CA ASN A 230 6.11 -11.92 7.45
C ASN A 230 7.37 -12.15 8.28
N ASP A 231 7.41 -13.20 9.09
CA ASP A 231 8.58 -13.67 9.85
C ASP A 231 9.43 -12.56 10.52
N GLY A 232 8.78 -11.57 11.13
CA GLY A 232 9.43 -10.45 11.82
C GLY A 232 9.87 -9.27 10.93
N SER A 233 9.52 -9.31 9.63
CA SER A 233 9.74 -8.22 8.67
C SER A 233 8.42 -7.54 8.32
N ILE A 234 8.45 -6.20 8.28
CA ILE A 234 7.35 -5.36 7.81
C ILE A 234 7.83 -4.64 6.56
N TYR A 235 7.10 -4.74 5.46
CA TYR A 235 7.45 -4.10 4.20
C TYR A 235 6.21 -3.69 3.41
N ASN A 236 6.37 -2.74 2.49
CA ASN A 236 5.30 -2.31 1.59
C ASN A 236 5.14 -3.33 0.48
N ASP A 237 3.91 -3.78 0.27
CA ASP A 237 3.56 -4.70 -0.80
C ASP A 237 3.29 -3.96 -2.12
N GLY A 238 3.09 -4.71 -3.21
CA GLY A 238 2.84 -4.14 -4.52
C GLY A 238 4.09 -3.49 -5.10
N LEU A 239 5.16 -4.28 -5.24
CA LEU A 239 6.47 -3.82 -5.72
C LEU A 239 6.91 -4.66 -6.92
N LEU A 240 7.26 -4.00 -8.02
CA LEU A 240 7.99 -4.64 -9.11
C LEU A 240 9.49 -4.44 -8.87
N LEU A 241 10.22 -5.54 -8.65
CA LEU A 241 11.63 -5.52 -8.29
C LEU A 241 12.48 -6.21 -9.36
N PHE A 242 13.25 -5.45 -10.11
CA PHE A 242 14.14 -5.99 -11.15
C PHE A 242 15.52 -6.26 -10.55
N LEU A 243 15.89 -7.54 -10.51
CA LEU A 243 17.22 -7.99 -10.09
C LEU A 243 18.24 -7.80 -11.22
N LYS A 244 19.49 -8.20 -10.99
CA LYS A 244 20.62 -7.99 -11.90
C LYS A 244 20.33 -8.39 -13.36
N ASP A 245 19.74 -9.56 -13.58
CA ASP A 245 19.43 -10.07 -14.92
C ASP A 245 17.94 -9.90 -15.27
N GLY A 246 17.19 -9.14 -14.47
CA GLY A 246 15.82 -8.73 -14.73
C GLY A 246 15.77 -7.42 -15.51
N LYS A 247 14.93 -7.37 -16.55
CA LYS A 247 14.78 -6.20 -17.43
C LYS A 247 13.32 -5.81 -17.60
N LEU A 248 13.05 -4.50 -17.66
CA LEU A 248 11.75 -3.96 -18.06
C LEU A 248 11.82 -3.39 -19.48
N ARG A 249 10.87 -3.77 -20.34
CA ARG A 249 10.57 -3.06 -21.59
C ARG A 249 9.09 -2.69 -21.62
N ALA A 250 8.77 -1.51 -21.10
CA ALA A 250 7.45 -0.91 -21.22
C ALA A 250 7.47 0.08 -22.39
N GLU A 251 6.83 -0.28 -23.51
CA GLU A 251 6.91 0.47 -24.77
C GLU A 251 5.52 0.84 -25.29
N GLY A 252 4.93 1.89 -24.71
CA GLY A 252 3.71 2.51 -25.19
C GLY A 252 3.89 3.33 -26.46
N ASN A 253 2.80 3.97 -26.87
CA ASN A 253 2.80 5.07 -27.84
C ASN A 253 1.85 6.19 -27.36
N VAL A 254 1.90 7.33 -28.06
CA VAL A 254 1.10 8.52 -27.71
C VAL A 254 -0.41 8.26 -27.59
N ASP A 255 -0.96 7.41 -28.47
CA ASP A 255 -2.39 7.12 -28.50
C ASP A 255 -2.79 6.06 -27.46
N ASN A 256 -1.85 5.19 -27.08
CA ASN A 256 -2.06 4.04 -26.22
C ASN A 256 -0.90 3.92 -25.22
N PRO A 257 -0.85 4.80 -24.21
CA PRO A 257 0.17 4.73 -23.18
C PRO A 257 -0.02 3.46 -22.34
N ILE A 258 1.07 3.00 -21.73
CA ILE A 258 1.02 1.99 -20.67
C ILE A 258 0.66 2.68 -19.37
N ILE A 259 -0.18 2.08 -18.53
CA ILE A 259 -0.56 2.69 -17.25
C ILE A 259 -0.24 1.72 -16.11
N PHE A 260 0.46 2.22 -15.09
CA PHE A 260 0.63 1.59 -13.79
C PHE A 260 -0.12 2.40 -12.74
N GLU A 261 -1.10 1.80 -12.09
CA GLU A 261 -1.85 2.41 -10.99
C GLU A 261 -2.24 1.38 -9.91
N GLY A 262 -2.72 1.86 -8.77
CA GLY A 262 -3.30 1.01 -7.73
C GLY A 262 -4.59 0.33 -8.21
N ASP A 263 -4.96 -0.80 -7.61
CA ASP A 263 -6.19 -1.53 -7.96
C ASP A 263 -7.47 -1.00 -7.27
N ARG A 264 -7.34 0.06 -6.45
CA ARG A 264 -8.45 0.80 -5.81
C ARG A 264 -8.92 1.95 -6.70
N LEU A 265 -9.97 1.67 -7.48
CA LEU A 265 -10.49 2.56 -8.52
C LEU A 265 -11.80 3.27 -8.13
N GLU A 266 -12.18 3.21 -6.85
CA GLU A 266 -13.32 3.97 -6.37
C GLU A 266 -13.02 5.49 -6.39
N PRO A 267 -14.00 6.36 -6.63
CA PRO A 267 -13.76 7.81 -6.78
C PRO A 267 -12.99 8.44 -5.62
N SER A 268 -13.16 7.94 -4.39
CA SER A 268 -12.44 8.42 -3.20
C SER A 268 -10.94 8.08 -3.21
N PHE A 269 -10.51 7.15 -4.05
CA PHE A 269 -9.12 6.69 -4.17
C PHE A 269 -8.41 7.23 -5.41
N ASN A 270 -9.11 7.89 -6.34
CA ASN A 270 -8.51 8.38 -7.60
C ASN A 270 -7.22 9.19 -7.39
N ASP A 271 -7.21 10.06 -6.38
CA ASP A 271 -6.11 10.95 -6.05
C ASP A 271 -5.36 10.56 -4.76
N VAL A 272 -5.61 9.36 -4.23
CA VAL A 272 -4.88 8.88 -3.04
C VAL A 272 -3.52 8.35 -3.48
N SER A 273 -2.44 8.98 -3.01
CA SER A 273 -1.07 8.53 -3.24
C SER A 273 -0.67 7.38 -2.30
N GLY A 274 0.37 6.63 -2.67
CA GLY A 274 0.91 5.56 -1.81
C GLY A 274 0.09 4.26 -1.77
N GLN A 275 -0.74 4.00 -2.78
CA GLN A 275 -1.55 2.78 -2.87
C GLN A 275 -0.72 1.51 -3.10
N TRP A 276 0.47 1.64 -3.69
CA TRP A 276 1.40 0.54 -3.97
C TRP A 276 2.86 1.01 -3.88
N ALA A 277 3.80 0.09 -3.66
CA ALA A 277 5.18 0.45 -3.33
C ALA A 277 5.94 1.18 -4.46
N GLY A 278 5.83 0.70 -5.70
CA GLY A 278 6.51 1.29 -6.86
C GLY A 278 7.25 0.30 -7.76
N ILE A 279 8.10 0.83 -8.64
CA ILE A 279 9.01 0.07 -9.49
C ILE A 279 10.44 0.30 -9.02
N ARG A 280 11.21 -0.78 -8.83
CA ARG A 280 12.61 -0.69 -8.37
C ARG A 280 13.55 -1.55 -9.21
N PHE A 281 14.60 -0.93 -9.72
CA PHE A 281 15.75 -1.60 -10.34
C PHE A 281 16.88 -1.70 -9.32
N LEU A 282 17.27 -2.93 -8.99
CA LEU A 282 18.38 -3.20 -8.08
C LEU A 282 19.71 -3.24 -8.82
N ALA A 283 20.77 -3.39 -8.01
CA ALA A 283 22.15 -3.27 -8.44
C ALA A 283 22.44 -3.96 -9.77
N GLU A 284 23.06 -3.21 -10.68
CA GLU A 284 23.50 -3.66 -12.01
C GLU A 284 22.38 -4.08 -13.00
N SER A 285 21.09 -3.96 -12.64
CA SER A 285 19.98 -4.14 -13.60
C SER A 285 20.09 -3.11 -14.73
N SER A 286 20.14 -3.58 -15.97
CA SER A 286 20.48 -2.74 -17.14
C SER A 286 19.59 -3.00 -18.34
N ASP A 287 19.59 -2.06 -19.29
CA ASP A 287 18.73 -2.03 -20.48
C ASP A 287 17.23 -1.92 -20.18
N ASN A 288 16.89 -1.24 -19.09
CA ASN A 288 15.51 -0.96 -18.73
C ASN A 288 14.95 0.22 -19.54
N ILE A 289 13.76 0.04 -20.09
CA ILE A 289 13.08 1.00 -20.97
C ILE A 289 11.67 1.24 -20.46
N ILE A 290 11.32 2.52 -20.28
CA ILE A 290 9.97 3.00 -20.01
C ILE A 290 9.66 4.10 -21.03
N ARG A 291 8.78 3.83 -22.00
CA ARG A 291 8.40 4.79 -23.03
C ARG A 291 6.88 4.92 -23.11
N HIS A 292 6.36 6.15 -23.19
CA HIS A 292 4.91 6.41 -23.24
C HIS A 292 4.16 5.68 -22.13
N THR A 293 4.61 5.89 -20.89
CA THR A 293 4.08 5.22 -19.72
C THR A 293 3.63 6.23 -18.69
N VAL A 294 2.49 5.96 -18.06
CA VAL A 294 1.99 6.66 -16.89
C VAL A 294 2.22 5.78 -15.67
N VAL A 295 2.89 6.32 -14.64
CA VAL A 295 3.04 5.69 -13.33
C VAL A 295 2.42 6.61 -12.30
N LYS A 296 1.39 6.15 -11.58
CA LYS A 296 0.70 7.00 -10.60
C LYS A 296 0.29 6.27 -9.33
N ASN A 297 -0.01 7.08 -8.30
CA ASN A 297 -0.57 6.64 -7.01
C ASN A 297 0.34 5.68 -6.21
N SER A 298 1.64 5.65 -6.49
CA SER A 298 2.59 4.80 -5.77
C SER A 298 3.22 5.50 -4.55
N ILE A 299 4.01 4.79 -3.75
CA ILE A 299 4.82 5.39 -2.69
C ILE A 299 6.02 6.09 -3.33
N ILE A 300 6.80 5.36 -4.11
CA ILE A 300 7.84 5.91 -4.99
C ILE A 300 7.47 5.50 -6.42
N GLY A 301 7.56 6.40 -7.40
CA GLY A 301 7.25 6.06 -8.78
C GLY A 301 8.21 5.00 -9.33
N VAL A 302 9.47 5.40 -9.51
CA VAL A 302 10.55 4.55 -9.99
C VAL A 302 11.83 4.81 -9.20
N ARG A 303 12.49 3.75 -8.73
CA ARG A 303 13.80 3.80 -8.09
C ARG A 303 14.84 3.01 -8.88
N VAL A 304 15.95 3.63 -9.24
CA VAL A 304 17.08 3.03 -9.95
C VAL A 304 18.28 3.06 -9.01
N ASP A 305 18.84 1.90 -8.67
CA ASP A 305 19.76 1.76 -7.55
C ASP A 305 21.05 1.04 -7.94
N SER A 306 22.20 1.56 -7.49
CA SER A 306 23.49 0.86 -7.45
C SER A 306 23.98 0.36 -8.82
N LEU A 307 24.33 1.29 -9.71
CA LEU A 307 24.80 1.07 -11.08
C LEU A 307 23.74 0.49 -12.05
N ALA A 308 22.48 0.44 -11.63
CA ALA A 308 21.37 0.15 -12.53
C ALA A 308 21.18 1.26 -13.57
N SER A 309 20.60 0.92 -14.72
CA SER A 309 20.32 1.87 -15.80
C SER A 309 18.86 1.88 -16.24
N LEU A 310 18.37 3.08 -16.55
CA LEU A 310 17.02 3.32 -17.05
C LEU A 310 17.04 4.35 -18.18
N ASN A 311 16.36 4.04 -19.29
CA ASN A 311 15.95 5.01 -20.28
C ASN A 311 14.44 5.23 -20.15
N ILE A 312 14.03 6.43 -19.75
CA ILE A 312 12.63 6.83 -19.62
C ILE A 312 12.32 7.97 -20.59
N SER A 313 11.29 7.80 -21.42
CA SER A 313 10.93 8.83 -22.39
C SER A 313 9.42 8.98 -22.61
N GLU A 314 8.96 10.20 -22.92
CA GLU A 314 7.55 10.53 -23.19
C GLU A 314 6.59 10.01 -22.11
N SER A 315 7.02 10.02 -20.84
CA SER A 315 6.34 9.34 -19.74
C SER A 315 5.94 10.31 -18.63
N MET A 316 4.92 9.94 -17.87
CA MET A 316 4.42 10.73 -16.74
C MET A 316 4.55 9.94 -15.45
N ILE A 317 5.11 10.57 -14.41
CA ILE A 317 5.14 9.99 -13.06
C ILE A 317 4.57 11.01 -12.08
N PHE A 318 3.46 10.65 -11.42
CA PHE A 318 2.75 11.62 -10.59
C PHE A 318 1.92 11.02 -9.47
N ASN A 319 1.47 11.89 -8.57
CA ASN A 319 0.68 11.52 -7.40
C ASN A 319 1.34 10.43 -6.53
N THR A 320 2.65 10.55 -6.29
CA THR A 320 3.38 9.61 -5.43
C THR A 320 3.39 10.10 -3.98
N ALA A 321 3.46 9.20 -2.98
CA ALA A 321 3.54 9.61 -1.57
C ALA A 321 4.93 10.15 -1.18
N SER A 322 5.96 9.81 -1.94
CA SER A 322 7.34 10.29 -1.84
C SER A 322 7.78 10.83 -3.21
N SER A 323 8.97 10.48 -3.69
CA SER A 323 9.48 10.94 -4.99
C SER A 323 8.92 10.18 -6.18
N GLY A 324 8.78 10.89 -7.30
CA GLY A 324 8.44 10.29 -8.59
C GLY A 324 9.60 9.43 -9.11
N LEU A 325 10.81 9.97 -9.16
CA LEU A 325 12.00 9.27 -9.63
C LEU A 325 13.15 9.40 -8.64
N ILE A 326 13.78 8.28 -8.29
CA ILE A 326 15.01 8.25 -7.48
C ILE A 326 16.11 7.52 -8.25
N GLY A 327 17.20 8.20 -8.55
CA GLY A 327 18.48 7.61 -8.92
C GLY A 327 19.41 7.58 -7.71
N TYR A 328 19.95 6.41 -7.40
CA TYR A 328 20.89 6.20 -6.31
C TYR A 328 22.16 5.55 -6.87
N ASN A 329 23.21 6.36 -7.11
CA ASN A 329 24.38 5.94 -7.89
C ASN A 329 24.00 5.19 -9.17
N ALA A 330 23.16 5.80 -10.02
CA ALA A 330 22.53 5.14 -11.17
C ALA A 330 22.89 5.82 -12.50
N THR A 331 22.52 5.19 -13.62
CA THR A 331 22.55 5.83 -14.94
C THR A 331 21.12 6.03 -15.47
N ILE A 332 20.66 7.28 -15.59
CA ILE A 332 19.29 7.57 -16.04
C ILE A 332 19.30 8.55 -17.21
N LYS A 333 18.58 8.22 -18.28
CA LYS A 333 18.23 9.15 -19.35
C LYS A 333 16.73 9.42 -19.28
N ALA A 334 16.35 10.67 -19.10
CA ALA A 334 14.96 11.12 -19.07
C ALA A 334 14.73 12.12 -20.20
N THR A 335 13.76 11.86 -21.08
CA THR A 335 13.45 12.73 -22.23
C THR A 335 11.96 12.94 -22.38
N ASN A 336 11.49 14.18 -22.54
CA ASN A 336 10.06 14.49 -22.69
C ASN A 336 9.20 13.93 -21.55
N CYS A 337 9.71 13.93 -20.31
CA CYS A 337 8.96 13.38 -19.17
C CYS A 337 8.29 14.49 -18.36
N LEU A 338 7.15 14.16 -17.75
CA LEU A 338 6.42 15.02 -16.82
C LEU A 338 6.39 14.40 -15.43
N PHE A 339 6.87 15.14 -14.43
CA PHE A 339 6.83 14.75 -13.02
C PHE A 339 6.04 15.78 -12.24
N TYR A 340 4.96 15.39 -11.58
CA TYR A 340 4.14 16.34 -10.82
C TYR A 340 3.39 15.69 -9.65
N ASN A 341 2.90 16.50 -8.72
CA ASN A 341 2.13 16.03 -7.56
C ASN A 341 2.84 14.90 -6.76
N ASN A 342 4.15 14.95 -6.59
CA ASN A 342 4.89 13.95 -5.82
C ASN A 342 5.01 14.42 -4.36
N GLY A 343 4.86 13.57 -3.35
CA GLY A 343 4.81 13.97 -1.93
C GLY A 343 6.15 14.42 -1.34
N GLY A 344 7.25 14.21 -2.06
CA GLY A 344 8.58 14.76 -1.74
C GLY A 344 9.17 15.49 -2.95
N SER A 345 10.49 15.40 -3.12
CA SER A 345 11.13 15.87 -4.36
C SER A 345 10.63 15.07 -5.55
N SER A 346 10.33 15.73 -6.66
CA SER A 346 9.86 15.03 -7.87
C SER A 346 10.94 14.10 -8.44
N ILE A 347 12.20 14.55 -8.44
CA ILE A 347 13.37 13.74 -8.81
C ILE A 347 14.48 13.90 -7.77
N GLN A 348 15.07 12.77 -7.35
CA GLN A 348 16.28 12.74 -6.53
C GLN A 348 17.39 11.96 -7.25
N CYS A 349 18.56 12.55 -7.40
CA CYS A 349 19.77 11.93 -7.95
C CYS A 349 20.87 11.95 -6.89
N ILE A 350 20.89 10.94 -6.03
CA ILE A 350 21.70 10.94 -4.80
C ILE A 350 22.83 9.92 -4.86
N TYR A 351 23.90 10.18 -4.10
CA TYR A 351 25.09 9.33 -4.06
C TYR A 351 25.77 9.13 -5.43
N GLY A 352 25.82 10.18 -6.25
CA GLY A 352 26.47 10.17 -7.55
C GLY A 352 25.66 9.49 -8.64
N GLY A 353 26.33 9.20 -9.77
CA GLY A 353 25.73 8.58 -10.94
C GLY A 353 25.85 9.43 -12.21
N ASN A 354 25.16 9.01 -13.28
CA ASN A 354 25.16 9.67 -14.57
C ASN A 354 23.73 9.96 -15.03
N TYR A 355 23.38 11.24 -15.16
CA TYR A 355 22.02 11.68 -15.44
C TYR A 355 21.96 12.58 -16.68
N ASP A 356 21.05 12.29 -17.60
CA ASP A 356 20.80 13.11 -18.81
C ASP A 356 19.31 13.39 -18.90
N ILE A 357 18.92 14.61 -18.53
CA ILE A 357 17.52 15.07 -18.45
C ILE A 357 17.30 16.10 -19.55
N ARG A 358 16.38 15.82 -20.48
CA ARG A 358 16.15 16.67 -21.66
C ARG A 358 14.66 16.91 -21.86
N TYR A 359 14.26 18.17 -22.04
CA TYR A 359 12.85 18.50 -22.28
C TYR A 359 11.89 17.92 -21.23
N CYS A 360 12.31 17.87 -19.96
CA CYS A 360 11.44 17.41 -18.90
C CYS A 360 10.75 18.60 -18.22
N THR A 361 9.55 18.38 -17.72
CA THR A 361 8.88 19.32 -16.82
C THR A 361 8.77 18.67 -15.44
N ILE A 362 9.38 19.29 -14.45
CA ILE A 362 9.40 18.87 -13.05
C ILE A 362 8.60 19.92 -12.28
N ALA A 363 7.40 19.56 -11.84
CA ALA A 363 6.38 20.47 -11.32
C ALA A 363 5.92 20.08 -9.90
N ASN A 364 6.56 20.64 -8.87
CA ASN A 364 6.42 20.21 -7.48
C ASN A 364 5.48 21.11 -6.65
N TYR A 365 4.23 21.31 -7.11
CA TYR A 365 3.31 22.27 -6.48
C TYR A 365 2.49 21.73 -5.30
N ASN A 366 2.49 20.43 -5.01
CA ASN A 366 1.69 19.87 -3.90
C ASN A 366 2.42 19.85 -2.55
N ASN A 367 3.68 20.28 -2.50
CA ASN A 367 4.50 20.30 -1.29
C ASN A 367 5.56 21.43 -1.37
N GLN A 368 6.44 21.52 -0.37
CA GLN A 368 7.52 22.53 -0.33
C GLN A 368 8.93 21.93 -0.43
N ALA A 369 9.05 20.62 -0.67
CA ALA A 369 10.33 20.02 -1.03
C ALA A 369 10.74 20.48 -2.43
N GLN A 370 12.02 20.31 -2.74
CA GLN A 370 12.60 20.77 -4.00
C GLN A 370 12.26 19.83 -5.13
N GLY A 371 11.84 20.35 -6.28
CA GLY A 371 11.52 19.56 -7.46
C GLY A 371 12.65 18.62 -7.89
N LEU A 372 13.90 19.08 -7.90
CA LEU A 372 15.07 18.30 -8.30
C LEU A 372 16.20 18.43 -7.28
N VAL A 373 16.72 17.30 -6.79
CA VAL A 373 17.85 17.24 -5.85
C VAL A 373 18.96 16.41 -6.44
N MET A 374 20.21 16.89 -6.39
CA MET A 374 21.38 16.11 -6.81
C MET A 374 22.54 16.19 -5.84
N THR A 375 23.10 15.02 -5.47
CA THR A 375 24.24 14.91 -4.55
C THR A 375 25.25 13.86 -5.04
N ASN A 376 26.54 14.06 -4.75
CA ASN A 376 27.60 13.07 -4.99
C ASN A 376 27.96 12.23 -3.76
N TYR A 377 27.17 12.33 -2.69
CA TYR A 377 27.46 11.63 -1.45
C TYR A 377 26.19 11.10 -0.77
N ARG A 378 26.40 10.24 0.22
CA ARG A 378 25.39 9.80 1.18
C ARG A 378 26.02 9.60 2.55
N CYS A 379 25.17 9.62 3.56
CA CYS A 379 25.56 9.36 4.94
C CYS A 379 25.07 7.98 5.40
N SER A 380 25.79 7.34 6.32
CA SER A 380 25.32 6.13 7.00
C SER A 380 24.17 6.39 7.97
N ASP A 381 24.09 7.61 8.51
CA ASP A 381 23.09 8.06 9.46
C ASP A 381 22.35 9.32 8.99
N ALA A 382 21.18 9.58 9.57
CA ALA A 382 20.31 10.69 9.17
C ALA A 382 20.87 12.07 9.54
N GLN A 383 21.83 12.16 10.46
CA GLN A 383 22.44 13.41 10.89
C GLN A 383 23.78 13.67 10.18
N CYS A 384 24.23 12.75 9.32
CA CYS A 384 25.55 12.81 8.67
C CYS A 384 26.71 13.00 9.64
N LEU A 385 26.65 12.33 10.80
CA LEU A 385 27.67 12.40 11.84
C LEU A 385 28.70 11.27 11.77
N GLU A 386 28.40 10.22 11.01
CA GLU A 386 29.24 9.03 10.86
C GLU A 386 29.91 8.95 9.47
N ASP A 387 29.84 7.79 8.81
CA ASP A 387 30.53 7.53 7.56
C ASP A 387 29.85 8.24 6.39
N ILE A 388 30.65 8.99 5.64
CA ILE A 388 30.25 9.63 4.39
C ILE A 388 30.80 8.79 3.24
N PHE A 389 29.90 8.34 2.37
CA PHE A 389 30.27 7.66 1.14
C PHE A 389 30.11 8.63 -0.02
N VAL A 390 31.12 8.68 -0.88
CA VAL A 390 31.20 9.58 -2.02
C VAL A 390 31.27 8.78 -3.33
N SER A 391 30.70 9.31 -4.39
CA SER A 391 30.74 8.74 -5.73
C SER A 391 30.57 9.85 -6.76
N PRO A 392 31.34 9.86 -7.87
CA PRO A 392 31.24 10.92 -8.87
C PRO A 392 29.81 11.12 -9.35
N LEU A 393 29.39 12.39 -9.43
CA LEU A 393 28.15 12.80 -10.07
C LEU A 393 28.47 13.45 -11.41
N LYS A 394 27.86 12.95 -12.48
CA LYS A 394 27.89 13.57 -13.81
C LYS A 394 26.46 13.81 -14.29
N THR A 395 26.08 15.05 -14.49
CA THR A 395 24.72 15.37 -14.89
C THR A 395 24.66 16.41 -15.99
N ARG A 396 23.71 16.22 -16.90
CA ARG A 396 23.33 17.21 -17.89
C ARG A 396 21.82 17.41 -17.86
N VAL A 397 21.39 18.65 -17.69
CA VAL A 397 19.97 19.05 -17.76
C VAL A 397 19.81 20.08 -18.88
N ILE A 398 19.01 19.76 -19.89
CA ILE A 398 18.82 20.61 -21.08
C ILE A 398 17.35 20.86 -21.33
N ASN A 399 16.98 22.09 -21.70
CA ASN A 399 15.63 22.45 -22.16
C ASN A 399 14.52 22.03 -21.20
N SER A 400 14.77 22.01 -19.88
CA SER A 400 13.84 21.48 -18.89
C SER A 400 13.28 22.57 -17.97
N ILE A 401 12.07 22.37 -17.47
CA ILE A 401 11.42 23.24 -16.48
C ILE A 401 11.52 22.58 -15.11
N ILE A 402 11.97 23.34 -14.11
CA ILE A 402 12.01 22.95 -12.70
C ILE A 402 11.27 24.05 -11.91
N ASP A 403 10.02 23.79 -11.55
CA ASP A 403 9.15 24.76 -10.86
C ASP A 403 8.28 24.07 -9.79
N GLY A 404 7.75 24.85 -8.85
CA GLY A 404 7.00 24.35 -7.70
C GLY A 404 6.74 25.43 -6.65
N ASN A 405 6.40 24.99 -5.44
CA ASN A 405 5.99 25.85 -4.33
C ASN A 405 7.07 26.06 -3.25
N GLY A 406 8.19 25.32 -3.28
CA GLY A 406 9.31 25.49 -2.37
C GLY A 406 10.18 26.68 -2.78
N GLU A 407 10.83 27.37 -1.83
CA GLU A 407 11.63 28.60 -2.09
C GLU A 407 12.69 28.39 -3.18
N GLU A 408 13.38 27.25 -3.14
CA GLU A 408 14.31 26.78 -4.16
C GLU A 408 13.77 25.47 -4.72
N GLU A 409 13.64 25.32 -6.04
CA GLU A 409 13.12 24.07 -6.65
C GLU A 409 14.22 23.13 -7.11
N PHE A 410 15.46 23.57 -7.02
CA PHE A 410 16.62 22.81 -7.42
C PHE A 410 17.66 22.85 -6.31
N ILE A 411 18.29 21.71 -6.01
CA ILE A 411 19.42 21.57 -5.09
C ILE A 411 20.58 20.86 -5.79
N LEU A 412 21.74 21.49 -5.71
CA LEU A 412 23.05 20.88 -5.93
C LEU A 412 23.81 20.84 -4.61
N ASP A 413 24.24 19.66 -4.19
CA ASP A 413 25.02 19.49 -2.95
C ASP A 413 26.27 18.65 -3.23
N ASP A 414 27.40 19.35 -3.33
CA ASP A 414 28.73 18.77 -3.57
C ASP A 414 29.51 18.68 -2.26
N ILE A 415 29.85 17.45 -1.85
CA ILE A 415 30.65 17.20 -0.66
C ILE A 415 32.04 17.90 -0.69
N TYR A 416 32.54 18.21 -1.89
CA TYR A 416 33.83 18.87 -2.10
C TYR A 416 33.72 20.39 -2.29
N ASN A 417 32.52 20.98 -2.28
CA ASN A 417 32.29 22.41 -2.50
C ASN A 417 33.05 22.97 -3.73
N GLY A 418 33.08 22.22 -4.84
CA GLY A 418 33.74 22.59 -6.09
C GLY A 418 35.27 22.40 -6.12
N GLU A 419 35.90 21.92 -5.04
CA GLU A 419 37.35 21.68 -5.01
C GLU A 419 37.80 20.50 -5.89
N GLU A 420 36.89 19.57 -6.18
CA GLU A 420 37.14 18.38 -7.02
C GLU A 420 36.15 18.33 -8.22
N PRO A 421 36.36 19.11 -9.30
CA PRO A 421 35.40 19.25 -10.40
C PRO A 421 35.06 17.95 -11.14
N ASN A 422 35.92 16.93 -11.06
CA ASN A 422 35.65 15.63 -11.69
C ASN A 422 34.71 14.74 -10.86
N GLU A 423 34.52 15.05 -9.58
CA GLU A 423 33.61 14.34 -8.67
C GLU A 423 32.19 14.93 -8.69
N PHE A 424 32.03 16.12 -9.29
CA PHE A 424 30.77 16.85 -9.40
C PHE A 424 30.69 17.64 -10.73
N ASP A 425 30.47 16.92 -11.84
CA ASP A 425 30.40 17.46 -13.20
C ASP A 425 28.94 17.73 -13.60
N ILE A 426 28.48 18.98 -13.41
CA ILE A 426 27.10 19.39 -13.70
C ILE A 426 27.06 20.41 -14.84
N SER A 427 26.16 20.19 -15.80
CA SER A 427 25.87 21.12 -16.88
C SER A 427 24.37 21.38 -16.99
N LEU A 428 23.99 22.65 -16.90
CA LEU A 428 22.61 23.12 -17.07
C LEU A 428 22.55 24.02 -18.30
N THR A 429 21.64 23.74 -19.24
CA THR A 429 21.58 24.46 -20.51
C THR A 429 20.15 24.75 -20.93
N HIS A 430 19.81 26.02 -21.12
CA HIS A 430 18.47 26.45 -21.56
C HIS A 430 17.32 25.90 -20.70
N ASN A 431 17.48 25.93 -19.37
CA ASN A 431 16.44 25.47 -18.44
C ASN A 431 15.63 26.65 -17.89
N ILE A 432 14.42 26.39 -17.40
CA ILE A 432 13.70 27.31 -16.53
C ILE A 432 13.77 26.76 -15.10
N ILE A 433 14.22 27.56 -14.16
CA ILE A 433 14.42 27.14 -12.76
C ILE A 433 13.79 28.18 -11.85
N LYS A 434 12.94 27.72 -10.92
CA LYS A 434 12.39 28.58 -9.87
C LYS A 434 13.33 28.67 -8.66
N SER A 435 13.59 29.90 -8.24
CA SER A 435 14.47 30.27 -7.11
C SER A 435 14.02 31.62 -6.56
N ASP A 436 13.69 31.69 -5.26
CA ASP A 436 13.18 32.90 -4.60
C ASP A 436 14.30 33.77 -3.98
N SER A 437 15.51 33.21 -3.80
CA SER A 437 16.62 33.88 -3.12
C SER A 437 17.72 34.35 -4.10
N ASN A 438 18.73 35.07 -3.59
CA ASN A 438 19.91 35.39 -4.39
C ASN A 438 20.49 34.06 -4.91
N ILE A 439 20.30 33.82 -6.21
CA ILE A 439 20.74 32.61 -6.91
C ILE A 439 22.11 32.21 -6.37
N ASP A 440 22.21 30.99 -5.84
CA ASP A 440 23.48 30.47 -5.35
C ASP A 440 24.55 30.63 -6.44
N ILE A 441 25.74 31.08 -6.04
CA ILE A 441 26.86 31.33 -6.97
C ILE A 441 27.17 30.04 -7.75
N ASP A 442 26.95 28.89 -7.13
CA ASP A 442 27.14 27.57 -7.73
C ASP A 442 26.15 27.29 -8.88
N TYR A 443 24.90 27.78 -8.80
CA TYR A 443 23.96 27.70 -9.93
C TYR A 443 24.36 28.58 -11.11
N LEU A 444 24.82 29.80 -10.82
CA LEU A 444 25.26 30.73 -11.87
C LEU A 444 26.46 30.20 -12.64
N ALA A 445 27.36 29.46 -11.98
CA ALA A 445 28.53 28.86 -12.59
C ALA A 445 28.18 27.65 -13.48
N ALA A 446 27.17 26.85 -13.11
CA ALA A 446 26.77 25.65 -13.84
C ALA A 446 25.75 25.91 -14.98
N CYS A 447 25.20 27.12 -15.05
CA CYS A 447 24.11 27.47 -15.95
C CYS A 447 24.56 28.21 -17.22
N ASP A 448 24.21 27.65 -18.38
CA ASP A 448 24.29 28.29 -19.69
C ASP A 448 22.89 28.59 -20.23
N GLN A 449 22.57 29.88 -20.40
CA GLN A 449 21.28 30.37 -20.91
C GLN A 449 20.01 29.89 -20.15
N CYS A 450 20.10 29.61 -18.85
CA CYS A 450 18.88 29.32 -18.07
C CYS A 450 18.11 30.61 -17.72
N ILE A 451 16.82 30.45 -17.50
CA ILE A 451 15.89 31.48 -17.09
C ILE A 451 15.51 31.22 -15.63
N PHE A 452 15.83 32.15 -14.74
CA PHE A 452 15.42 32.08 -13.35
C PHE A 452 14.05 32.72 -13.18
N LYS A 453 13.04 31.87 -13.00
CA LYS A 453 11.63 32.26 -12.97
C LYS A 453 11.34 33.15 -11.76
N GLN A 454 10.68 34.27 -12.01
CA GLN A 454 10.12 35.16 -11.00
C GLN A 454 8.65 34.80 -10.72
N PHE A 455 8.14 35.22 -9.56
CA PHE A 455 6.74 34.97 -9.18
C PHE A 455 5.72 35.54 -10.18
N THR A 456 6.08 36.61 -10.89
CA THR A 456 5.20 37.26 -11.90
C THR A 456 5.21 36.57 -13.26
N ASP A 457 6.14 35.65 -13.50
CA ASP A 457 6.27 34.98 -14.79
C ASP A 457 5.19 33.90 -14.94
N THR A 458 4.69 33.77 -16.16
CA THR A 458 3.68 32.76 -16.51
C THR A 458 4.37 31.56 -17.15
N LEU A 459 3.89 30.35 -16.84
CA LEU A 459 4.39 29.11 -17.45
C LEU A 459 3.28 28.24 -18.01
N PHE A 460 2.33 27.86 -17.15
CA PHE A 460 1.37 26.81 -17.42
C PHE A 460 -0.05 27.36 -17.53
N VAL A 461 -0.88 26.72 -18.36
CA VAL A 461 -2.28 27.12 -18.60
C VAL A 461 -3.11 27.12 -17.32
N ASP A 462 -3.07 26.03 -16.55
CA ASP A 462 -3.87 25.90 -15.34
C ASP A 462 -3.27 24.89 -14.37
N LEU A 463 -2.67 25.40 -13.29
CA LEU A 463 -2.11 24.57 -12.22
C LEU A 463 -3.19 23.89 -11.37
N SER A 464 -4.38 24.48 -11.26
CA SER A 464 -5.46 23.95 -10.41
C SER A 464 -6.08 22.67 -11.00
N GLU A 465 -6.04 22.54 -12.33
CA GLU A 465 -6.49 21.36 -13.08
C GLU A 465 -5.31 20.45 -13.49
N ALA A 466 -4.11 20.65 -12.92
CA ALA A 466 -2.88 19.93 -13.26
C ALA A 466 -2.54 19.95 -14.77
N SER A 467 -2.85 21.04 -15.46
CA SER A 467 -2.54 21.24 -16.87
C SER A 467 -1.19 21.96 -17.04
N PHE A 468 -0.14 21.17 -17.26
CA PHE A 468 1.23 21.65 -17.49
C PHE A 468 1.57 21.98 -18.95
N LYS A 469 0.56 22.13 -19.81
CA LYS A 469 0.74 22.74 -21.12
C LYS A 469 1.15 24.20 -20.95
N LEU A 470 1.93 24.72 -21.90
CA LEU A 470 2.43 26.09 -21.86
C LEU A 470 1.28 27.09 -22.08
N ASP A 471 1.23 28.13 -21.24
CA ASP A 471 0.37 29.29 -21.44
C ASP A 471 0.83 30.12 -22.66
N THR A 472 -0.06 30.93 -23.23
CA THR A 472 0.24 31.82 -24.37
C THR A 472 1.23 32.95 -24.07
N ASN A 473 1.49 33.25 -22.79
CA ASN A 473 2.53 34.19 -22.38
C ASN A 473 3.66 33.48 -21.65
N SER A 474 3.89 32.20 -21.94
CA SER A 474 4.84 31.40 -21.20
C SER A 474 6.27 31.86 -21.48
N ILE A 475 7.07 32.00 -20.42
CA ILE A 475 8.50 32.29 -20.57
C ILE A 475 9.29 31.13 -21.19
N ALA A 476 8.67 29.97 -21.38
CA ALA A 476 9.26 28.79 -22.01
C ALA A 476 9.25 28.83 -23.54
N GLU A 477 8.39 29.66 -24.14
CA GLU A 477 8.16 29.69 -25.58
C GLU A 477 9.40 30.16 -26.36
N GLN A 478 9.82 29.34 -27.34
CA GLN A 478 10.91 29.57 -28.26
C GLN A 478 12.25 29.84 -27.57
N LYS A 479 12.46 29.25 -26.39
CA LYS A 479 13.66 29.44 -25.56
C LYS A 479 14.58 28.22 -25.49
N ALA A 480 14.19 27.07 -26.02
CA ALA A 480 15.04 25.88 -26.00
C ALA A 480 16.03 25.86 -27.19
N ILE A 481 17.10 25.09 -27.03
CA ILE A 481 18.00 24.73 -28.14
C ILE A 481 17.53 23.46 -28.84
N PRO A 482 17.53 23.38 -30.18
CA PRO A 482 17.18 22.14 -30.88
C PRO A 482 18.08 20.98 -30.50
N ILE A 483 17.48 19.85 -30.14
CA ILE A 483 18.18 18.58 -29.91
C ILE A 483 17.80 17.61 -31.04
N THR A 484 18.78 17.23 -31.86
CA THR A 484 18.53 16.55 -33.15
C THR A 484 17.85 15.18 -33.05
N ASP A 485 17.93 14.51 -31.90
CA ASP A 485 17.30 13.22 -31.61
C ASP A 485 15.94 13.34 -30.89
N VAL A 486 15.45 14.55 -30.62
CA VAL A 486 14.17 14.81 -29.94
C VAL A 486 13.32 15.78 -30.77
N LEU A 487 12.51 15.24 -31.68
CA LEU A 487 11.76 16.02 -32.67
C LEU A 487 10.31 16.31 -32.27
N THR A 488 9.79 15.59 -31.28
CA THR A 488 8.42 15.74 -30.79
C THR A 488 8.40 16.02 -29.29
N ASP A 489 7.30 16.57 -28.82
CA ASP A 489 6.98 16.71 -27.40
C ASP A 489 6.34 15.43 -26.82
N ILE A 490 5.92 15.47 -25.55
CA ILE A 490 5.34 14.33 -24.82
C ILE A 490 4.03 13.80 -25.44
N ILE A 491 3.28 14.64 -26.17
CA ILE A 491 2.03 14.29 -26.85
C ILE A 491 2.20 14.16 -28.37
N GLY A 492 3.44 14.05 -28.86
CA GLY A 492 3.72 13.83 -30.28
C GLY A 492 3.64 15.06 -31.17
N THR A 493 3.50 16.26 -30.61
CA THR A 493 3.55 17.53 -31.36
C THR A 493 4.97 17.75 -31.88
N LEU A 494 5.13 18.13 -33.15
CA LEU A 494 6.43 18.49 -33.69
C LEU A 494 6.95 19.76 -33.01
N ARG A 495 8.20 19.72 -32.56
CA ARG A 495 8.90 20.89 -32.01
C ARG A 495 9.32 21.83 -33.13
N ASP A 496 9.38 23.14 -32.83
CA ASP A 496 9.93 24.10 -33.78
C ASP A 496 11.40 23.75 -34.09
N PHE A 497 11.74 23.80 -35.37
CA PHE A 497 13.04 23.35 -35.85
C PHE A 497 14.21 24.23 -35.38
N ASN A 498 13.95 25.52 -35.16
CA ASN A 498 14.98 26.49 -34.81
C ASN A 498 14.93 26.91 -33.35
N ASN A 499 13.73 27.16 -32.83
CA ASN A 499 13.49 27.66 -31.48
C ASN A 499 12.36 26.86 -30.84
N PRO A 500 12.62 25.60 -30.43
CA PRO A 500 11.64 24.82 -29.69
C PRO A 500 11.36 25.44 -28.32
N ASP A 501 10.35 24.92 -27.62
CA ASP A 501 9.99 25.37 -26.28
C ASP A 501 10.73 24.57 -25.19
N ILE A 502 11.01 25.23 -24.06
CA ILE A 502 11.56 24.57 -22.86
C ILE A 502 10.45 23.73 -22.21
N GLY A 503 10.78 22.50 -21.80
CA GLY A 503 9.86 21.57 -21.13
C GLY A 503 9.33 20.47 -22.03
N CYS A 504 8.45 19.64 -21.47
CA CYS A 504 7.96 18.43 -22.14
C CYS A 504 6.82 18.67 -23.14
N TYR A 505 6.27 19.89 -23.20
CA TYR A 505 5.24 20.29 -24.16
C TYR A 505 5.80 21.32 -25.14
N GLU A 506 5.34 21.24 -26.38
CA GLU A 506 5.47 22.33 -27.34
C GLU A 506 4.16 23.13 -27.35
N PHE A 507 4.26 24.46 -27.28
CA PHE A 507 3.14 25.38 -27.43
C PHE A 507 2.57 25.28 -28.83
N GLN A 508 1.25 25.39 -28.93
CA GLN A 508 0.50 25.47 -30.18
C GLN A 508 -0.53 26.60 -30.03
N GLU A 509 -0.63 27.46 -31.04
CA GLU A 509 -1.59 28.59 -31.09
C GLU A 509 -3.07 28.17 -31.04
#